data_AF-A0A939KVE2-F1
#
_entry.id   AF-A0A939KVE2-F1
#
_cell.length_a   1.000
_cell.length_b   1.000
_cell.length_c   1.000
_cell.angle_alpha   90.00
_cell.angle_beta   90.00
_cell.angle_gamma   90.00
#
_symmetry.space_group_name_H-M   'P 1'
#
loop_
_entity.id
_entity.type
_entity.pdbx_description
1 polymer ?
#
loop_
_entity_poly.entity_id
_entity_poly.type
_entity_poly.pdbx_seq_one_letter_code
_entity_poly.pdbx_strand_id
1 'polypeptide(L)'
;MLHYDKKCNKKFTVKPMLPVVLSENVVNLFKFYMDGSIREGMRYNDELYVLAHKFPGSHWLKGYQIACELAASEKLVAITASDDRYAIWIGLRAPAYARSPLLGKCQRQIEY
;
A
#
# COMPACT_ATOMS: atom_id res chain seq x y z
N MET A 1 48.01 -0.01 -14.74
CA MET A 1 47.11 1.04 -15.26
C MET A 1 45.99 0.33 -16.01
N LEU A 2 44.79 0.21 -15.41
CA LEU A 2 43.48 0.12 -16.08
C LEU A 2 42.41 0.28 -14.99
N HIS A 3 41.69 1.39 -15.14
CA HIS A 3 40.49 1.92 -14.48
C HIS A 3 39.89 1.18 -13.26
N TYR A 4 40.05 1.80 -12.10
CA TYR A 4 39.22 1.62 -10.91
C TYR A 4 37.97 2.49 -11.06
N ASP A 5 36.83 1.89 -11.39
CA ASP A 5 35.57 2.64 -11.49
C ASP A 5 34.98 2.89 -10.09
N LYS A 6 35.30 4.07 -9.55
CA LYS A 6 34.69 4.63 -8.34
C LYS A 6 33.36 5.29 -8.72
N LYS A 7 32.24 4.58 -8.56
CA LYS A 7 30.88 5.10 -8.31
C LYS A 7 29.93 3.89 -8.35
N CYS A 8 29.27 3.50 -7.27
CA CYS A 8 28.11 4.22 -6.77
C CYS A 8 27.75 3.59 -5.41
N ASN A 9 28.32 4.10 -4.33
CA ASN A 9 27.88 3.71 -2.99
C ASN A 9 26.63 4.53 -2.65
N LYS A 10 25.54 4.30 -3.39
CA LYS A 10 24.22 4.71 -2.94
C LYS A 10 23.90 3.79 -1.77
N LYS A 11 24.27 4.23 -0.57
CA LYS A 11 23.60 3.79 0.64
C LYS A 11 22.13 4.15 0.45
N PHE A 12 21.35 3.23 -0.08
CA PHE A 12 19.91 3.28 0.08
C PHE A 12 19.68 3.05 1.57
N THR A 13 19.68 4.16 2.32
CA THR A 13 19.14 4.14 3.67
C THR A 13 17.65 3.87 3.48
N VAL A 14 17.28 2.58 3.50
CA VAL A 14 15.90 2.15 3.58
C VAL A 14 15.43 2.68 4.94
N LYS A 15 14.82 3.86 4.96
CA LYS A 15 14.01 4.26 6.11
C LYS A 15 12.99 3.15 6.26
N PRO A 16 12.86 2.49 7.43
CA PRO A 16 11.76 1.59 7.65
C PRO A 16 10.49 2.40 7.40
N MET A 17 9.85 2.18 6.25
CA MET A 17 8.62 2.86 5.92
C MET A 17 7.58 2.21 6.82
N LEU A 18 7.16 2.95 7.84
CA LEU A 18 6.00 2.57 8.61
C LEU A 18 4.74 2.94 7.81
N PRO A 19 3.67 2.15 7.90
CA PRO A 19 2.42 2.50 7.26
C PRO A 19 1.87 3.78 7.88
N VAL A 20 1.44 4.71 7.03
CA VAL A 20 0.83 5.96 7.49
C VAL A 20 -0.59 5.66 7.96
N VAL A 21 -0.91 5.95 9.21
CA VAL A 21 -2.27 5.79 9.75
C VAL A 21 -3.02 7.10 9.62
N LEU A 22 -4.17 7.07 8.96
CA LEU A 22 -5.01 8.21 8.60
C LEU A 22 -6.43 7.99 9.09
N SER A 23 -7.15 9.06 9.41
CA SER A 23 -8.60 8.99 9.53
C SER A 23 -9.23 8.90 8.14
N GLU A 24 -10.30 8.13 7.98
CA GLU A 24 -11.05 8.09 6.71
C GLU A 24 -11.59 9.47 6.30
N ASN A 25 -11.79 10.38 7.26
CA ASN A 25 -12.29 11.74 7.02
C ASN A 25 -11.27 12.67 6.36
N VAL A 26 -9.97 12.34 6.38
CA VAL A 26 -8.91 13.20 5.82
C VAL A 26 -8.46 12.77 4.42
N VAL A 27 -9.08 11.72 3.87
CA VAL A 27 -8.71 11.16 2.57
C VAL A 27 -9.80 11.36 1.54
N ASN A 28 -9.42 11.50 0.27
CA ASN A 28 -10.38 11.58 -0.82
C ASN A 28 -10.50 10.21 -1.48
N LEU A 29 -11.63 9.55 -1.27
CA LEU A 29 -11.94 8.27 -1.90
C LEU A 29 -12.48 8.49 -3.32
N PHE A 30 -12.08 7.62 -4.25
CA PHE A 30 -12.59 7.61 -5.62
C PHE A 30 -12.69 6.17 -6.13
N LYS A 31 -13.39 5.97 -7.25
CA LYS A 31 -13.42 4.68 -7.96
C LYS A 31 -12.78 4.84 -9.31
N PHE A 32 -12.05 3.81 -9.76
CA PHE A 32 -11.39 3.81 -11.05
C PHE A 32 -11.42 2.41 -11.65
N TYR A 33 -11.29 2.33 -12.97
CA TYR A 33 -11.28 1.05 -13.68
C TYR A 33 -9.85 0.57 -13.90
N MET A 34 -9.53 -0.64 -13.46
CA MET A 34 -8.22 -1.27 -13.63
C MET A 34 -8.35 -2.79 -13.63
N ASP A 35 -7.52 -3.47 -14.44
CA ASP A 35 -7.50 -4.94 -14.56
C ASP A 35 -8.90 -5.55 -14.83
N GLY A 36 -9.73 -4.88 -15.64
CA GLY A 36 -11.07 -5.39 -15.98
C GLY A 36 -12.13 -5.22 -14.90
N SER A 37 -11.84 -4.48 -13.82
CA SER A 37 -12.73 -4.31 -12.67
C SER A 37 -12.75 -2.87 -12.15
N ILE A 38 -13.85 -2.47 -11.52
CA ILE A 38 -13.91 -1.21 -10.77
C ILE A 38 -13.21 -1.43 -9.43
N ARG A 39 -12.18 -0.64 -9.16
CA ARG A 39 -11.44 -0.63 -7.89
C ARG A 39 -11.65 0.68 -7.14
N GLU A 40 -11.46 0.59 -5.83
CA GLU A 40 -11.48 1.75 -4.94
C GLU A 40 -10.07 2.33 -4.81
N GLY A 41 -9.97 3.64 -4.93
CA GLY A 41 -8.75 4.42 -4.80
C GLY A 41 -8.88 5.47 -3.70
N MET A 42 -7.73 5.88 -3.18
CA MET A 42 -7.61 6.91 -2.16
C MET A 42 -6.55 7.91 -2.60
N ARG A 43 -6.84 9.20 -2.51
CA ARG A 43 -5.86 10.28 -2.70
C ARG A 43 -5.54 10.92 -1.36
N TYR A 44 -4.26 10.97 -1.03
CA TYR A 44 -3.75 11.63 0.17
C TYR A 44 -2.38 12.25 -0.11
N ASN A 45 -2.19 13.52 0.23
CA ASN A 45 -0.93 14.26 0.09
C ASN A 45 -0.26 14.13 -1.31
N ASP A 46 -1.04 14.37 -2.37
CA ASP A 46 -0.66 14.19 -3.79
C ASP A 46 -0.29 12.77 -4.23
N GLU A 47 -0.38 11.80 -3.32
CA GLU A 47 -0.18 10.39 -3.62
C GLU A 47 -1.51 9.69 -3.90
N LEU A 48 -1.46 8.75 -4.85
CA LEU A 48 -2.59 7.93 -5.24
C LEU A 48 -2.37 6.51 -4.73
N TYR A 49 -3.39 5.98 -4.09
CA TYR A 49 -3.40 4.66 -3.53
C TYR A 49 -4.60 3.88 -4.04
N VAL A 50 -4.51 2.57 -3.92
CA VAL A 50 -5.55 1.60 -4.22
C VAL A 50 -5.87 0.78 -2.99
N LEU A 51 -7.11 0.35 -2.88
CA LEU A 51 -7.52 -0.54 -1.83
C LEU A 51 -6.90 -1.92 -2.01
N ALA A 52 -6.17 -2.39 -1.00
CA ALA A 52 -5.62 -3.74 -0.96
C ALA A 52 -6.44 -4.68 -0.08
N HIS A 53 -6.87 -4.19 1.10
CA HIS A 53 -7.65 -5.00 2.03
C HIS A 53 -8.54 -4.12 2.93
N LYS A 54 -9.72 -4.64 3.32
CA LYS A 54 -10.60 -4.06 4.33
C LYS A 54 -10.81 -5.07 5.44
N PHE A 55 -10.80 -4.62 6.68
CA PHE A 55 -10.99 -5.48 7.85
C PHE A 55 -11.84 -4.79 8.91
N PRO A 56 -12.60 -5.56 9.70
CA PRO A 56 -13.33 -5.03 10.85
C PRO A 56 -12.36 -4.47 11.90
N GLY A 57 -12.81 -3.49 12.68
CA GLY A 57 -12.03 -2.87 13.75
C GLY A 57 -11.46 -3.85 14.77
N SER A 58 -12.11 -5.00 14.98
CA SER A 58 -11.62 -6.06 15.87
C SER A 58 -10.28 -6.69 15.43
N HIS A 59 -9.88 -6.53 14.17
CA HIS A 59 -8.67 -7.14 13.60
C HIS A 59 -7.59 -6.11 13.23
N TRP A 60 -7.66 -4.89 13.77
CA TRP A 60 -6.78 -3.79 13.44
C TRP A 60 -5.28 -4.12 13.61
N LEU A 61 -4.91 -4.87 14.67
CA LEU A 61 -3.52 -5.24 14.95
C LEU A 61 -2.94 -6.10 13.84
N LYS A 62 -3.71 -7.08 13.35
CA LYS A 62 -3.32 -7.95 12.25
C LYS A 62 -3.18 -7.16 10.95
N GLY A 63 -4.11 -6.24 10.70
CA GLY A 63 -4.02 -5.32 9.56
C GLY A 63 -2.79 -4.42 9.61
N TYR A 64 -2.44 -3.92 10.80
CA TYR A 64 -1.23 -3.11 11.01
C TYR A 64 0.05 -3.92 10.76
N GLN A 65 0.12 -5.16 11.22
CA GLN A 65 1.25 -6.06 10.94
C GLN A 65 1.43 -6.29 9.44
N ILE A 66 0.34 -6.61 8.72
CA ILE A 66 0.36 -6.78 7.26
C ILE A 66 0.82 -5.49 6.57
N ALA A 67 0.33 -4.34 7.02
CA ALA A 67 0.73 -3.05 6.46
C ALA A 67 2.22 -2.75 6.69
N CYS A 68 2.77 -3.10 7.85
CA CYS A 68 4.21 -3.00 8.13
C CYS A 68 5.03 -3.92 7.23
N GLU A 69 4.61 -5.17 7.00
CA GLU A 69 5.28 -6.09 6.08
C GLU A 69 5.27 -5.57 4.63
N LEU A 70 4.14 -5.00 4.20
CA LEU A 70 3.99 -4.38 2.90
C LEU A 70 4.89 -3.14 2.77
N ALA A 71 4.98 -2.32 3.81
CA ALA A 71 5.79 -1.11 3.82
C ALA A 71 7.29 -1.42 3.89
N ALA A 72 7.67 -2.50 4.56
CA ALA A 72 9.04 -3.04 4.54
C ALA A 72 9.48 -3.49 3.13
N SER A 73 8.53 -3.81 2.24
CA SER A 73 8.79 -4.15 0.84
C SER A 73 8.93 -2.93 -0.09
N GLU A 74 9.30 -1.77 0.46
CA GLU A 74 9.46 -0.48 -0.24
C GLU A 74 8.18 0.03 -0.94
N LYS A 75 7.01 -0.38 -0.46
CA LYS A 75 5.73 0.12 -0.97
C LYS A 75 5.26 1.28 -0.10
N LEU A 76 4.70 2.30 -0.73
CA LEU A 76 3.91 3.30 -0.02
C LEU A 76 2.66 2.60 0.50
N VAL A 77 2.50 2.54 1.83
CA VAL A 77 1.34 1.93 2.47
C VAL A 77 0.69 2.94 3.39
N ALA A 78 -0.63 3.05 3.30
CA ALA A 78 -1.44 3.81 4.23
C ALA A 78 -2.53 2.91 4.82
N ILE A 79 -2.95 3.22 6.04
CA ILE A 79 -4.09 2.59 6.70
C ILE A 79 -5.07 3.71 6.97
N THR A 80 -6.33 3.56 6.55
CA THR A 80 -7.39 4.43 7.03
C THR A 80 -8.16 3.73 8.13
N ALA A 81 -8.40 4.45 9.23
CA ALA A 81 -9.27 4.01 10.31
C ALA A 81 -10.60 4.78 10.24
N SER A 82 -11.67 4.02 10.29
CA SER A 82 -13.05 4.44 10.55
C SER A 82 -13.47 3.96 11.93
N ASP A 83 -14.63 4.37 12.41
CA ASP A 83 -15.12 3.97 13.74
C ASP A 83 -15.27 2.45 13.89
N ASP A 84 -15.55 1.73 12.80
CA ASP A 84 -15.81 0.29 12.79
C ASP A 84 -14.91 -0.53 11.85
N ARG A 85 -14.14 0.13 11.00
CA ARG A 85 -13.45 -0.50 9.86
C ARG A 85 -12.09 0.11 9.63
N TYR A 86 -11.18 -0.73 9.16
CA TYR A 86 -9.86 -0.32 8.74
C TYR A 86 -9.62 -0.78 7.31
N ALA A 87 -8.89 0.03 6.55
CA ALA A 87 -8.54 -0.29 5.18
C ALA A 87 -7.05 -0.08 4.95
N ILE A 88 -6.41 -1.02 4.27
CA ILE A 88 -5.02 -0.92 3.81
C ILE A 88 -5.02 -0.45 2.37
N TRP A 89 -4.21 0.57 2.13
CA TRP A 89 -4.02 1.25 0.87
C TRP A 89 -2.58 1.10 0.41
N ILE A 90 -2.37 0.77 -0.87
CA ILE A 90 -1.04 0.64 -1.47
C ILE A 90 -0.88 1.73 -2.53
N GLY A 91 0.25 2.43 -2.52
CA GLY A 91 0.55 3.49 -3.49
C GLY A 91 0.67 2.94 -4.91
N LEU A 92 -0.04 3.57 -5.84
CA LEU A 92 -0.04 3.25 -7.27
C LEU A 92 1.26 3.66 -7.95
N ARG A 93 1.96 4.68 -7.43
CA ARG A 93 3.24 5.17 -7.97
C ARG A 93 4.43 4.28 -7.61
N ALA A 94 4.25 3.24 -6.78
CA ALA A 94 5.33 2.32 -6.46
C ALA A 94 5.74 1.54 -7.73
N PRO A 95 7.03 1.44 -8.08
CA PRO A 95 7.50 0.71 -9.27
C PRO A 95 7.16 -0.79 -9.23
N ALA A 96 6.78 -1.32 -8.06
CA ALA A 96 6.25 -2.66 -7.89
C ALA A 96 4.78 -2.82 -8.35
N TYR A 97 4.01 -1.74 -8.49
CA TYR A 97 2.61 -1.81 -8.89
C TYR A 97 2.45 -2.28 -10.35
N ALA A 98 3.38 -1.90 -11.22
CA ALA A 98 3.45 -2.38 -12.61
C ALA A 98 3.80 -3.89 -12.73
N ARG A 99 4.24 -4.55 -11.65
CA ARG A 99 4.79 -5.92 -11.70
C ARG A 99 4.34 -6.85 -10.56
N SER A 100 3.43 -6.44 -9.67
CA SER A 100 3.05 -7.27 -8.52
C SER A 100 1.88 -8.22 -8.88
N PRO A 101 2.08 -9.55 -8.86
CA PRO A 101 1.03 -10.53 -9.14
C PRO A 101 -0.06 -10.58 -8.06
N LEU A 102 0.15 -9.92 -6.92
CA LEU A 102 -0.72 -9.97 -5.74
C LEU A 102 -2.06 -9.25 -5.93
N LEU A 103 -2.21 -8.49 -7.01
CA LEU A 103 -3.43 -7.74 -7.31
C LEU A 103 -4.31 -8.43 -8.36
N GLY A 104 -3.84 -9.53 -8.96
CA GLY A 104 -4.59 -10.32 -9.95
C GLY A 104 -5.53 -11.37 -9.36
N LYS A 105 -5.65 -11.47 -8.03
CA LYS A 105 -6.54 -12.44 -7.38
C LYS A 105 -7.19 -11.85 -6.14
N CYS A 106 -8.25 -11.07 -6.31
CA CYS A 106 -9.19 -10.85 -5.22
C CYS A 106 -10.63 -10.86 -5.73
N GLN A 107 -11.16 -12.08 -5.87
CA GLN A 107 -12.55 -12.40 -5.56
C GLN A 107 -12.67 -13.92 -5.50
N ARG A 108 -12.45 -14.48 -4.31
CA ARG A 108 -13.29 -15.56 -3.75
C ARG A 108 -12.81 -15.92 -2.34
N GLN A 109 -13.81 -15.95 -1.46
CA GLN A 109 -13.87 -16.65 -0.18
C GLN A 109 -13.07 -16.09 1.00
N ILE A 110 -13.79 -15.35 1.83
CA ILE A 110 -13.92 -15.72 3.24
C ILE A 110 -15.42 -15.77 3.52
N GLU A 111 -16.03 -16.92 3.26
CA GLU A 111 -17.29 -17.30 3.92
C GLU A 111 -16.91 -17.90 5.28
N TYR A 112 -17.71 -17.54 6.29
CA TYR A 112 -17.58 -17.97 7.68
C TYR A 112 -17.79 -19.47 7.88
#